data_AF-A0A9D0BDZ6-F1
#
_entry.id   AF-A0A9D0BDZ6-F1
#
_cell.length_a   1.000
_cell.length_b   1.000
_cell.length_c   1.000
_cell.angle_alpha   90.00
_cell.angle_beta   90.00
_cell.angle_gamma   90.00
#
_symmetry.space_group_name_H-M   'P 1'
#
loop_
_entity.id
_entity.type
_entity.pdbx_description
1 polymer ?
#
loop_
_entity_poly.entity_id
_entity_poly.type
_entity_poly.pdbx_seq_one_letter_code
_entity_poly.pdbx_strand_id
1 'polypeptide(L)'
;MYTRDDMDEATLHAYVDGELDADSERSVLRAMNEDSRLREEVCRLRRAKDWMRSGFGDAEPREQPLPRAGGLRRWAPLAFAASLAALLVGGAGGLLGYNFAEHGFHAGVARQDPTRVLLHLDESRPEKFAAVLDYAERLLERNRDAGVQVEVIANAAGIDLMRVGASPFEQRVREMSARYRNLQFVACANALRNLRARGVEPELIDHVKSDTTAIDEIVRRIRAGWTYRKVDDLPGA
;
A
#
# COMPACT_ATOMS: atom_id res chain seq x y z
N MET A 1 25.09 9.31 -16.69
CA MET A 1 24.48 10.33 -17.59
C MET A 1 23.00 10.04 -17.57
N TYR A 2 22.17 11.01 -17.22
CA TYR A 2 20.75 10.76 -16.95
C TYR A 2 19.95 11.27 -18.15
N THR A 3 19.22 10.37 -18.81
CA THR A 3 18.50 10.64 -20.06
C THR A 3 16.99 10.61 -19.84
N ARG A 4 16.20 10.96 -20.86
CA ARG A 4 14.75 10.81 -20.80
C ARG A 4 14.29 9.41 -20.36
N ASP A 5 15.00 8.36 -20.76
CA ASP A 5 14.64 6.97 -20.46
C ASP A 5 14.90 6.59 -18.99
N ASP A 6 15.71 7.38 -18.28
CA ASP A 6 16.01 7.17 -16.87
C ASP A 6 14.96 7.84 -15.96
N MET A 7 14.21 8.84 -16.46
CA MET A 7 13.19 9.56 -15.67
C MET A 7 11.82 8.88 -15.77
N ASP A 8 11.26 8.50 -14.62
CA ASP A 8 9.88 8.04 -14.56
C ASP A 8 8.89 9.20 -14.81
N GLU A 9 7.69 8.84 -15.27
CA GLU A 9 6.64 9.81 -15.60
C GLU A 9 6.16 10.55 -14.35
N ALA A 10 6.11 9.88 -13.20
CA ALA A 10 5.70 10.45 -11.92
C ALA A 10 6.62 11.61 -11.48
N THR A 11 7.93 11.47 -11.63
CA THR A 11 8.93 12.51 -11.31
C THR A 11 8.77 13.72 -12.22
N LEU A 12 8.47 13.52 -13.50
CA LEU A 12 8.24 14.64 -14.43
C LEU A 12 6.96 15.41 -14.10
N HIS A 13 5.89 14.69 -13.73
CA HIS A 13 4.66 15.31 -13.26
C HIS A 13 4.85 16.05 -11.94
N ALA A 14 5.51 15.43 -10.96
CA ALA A 14 5.86 16.09 -9.69
C ALA A 14 6.72 17.35 -9.91
N TYR A 15 7.60 17.36 -10.92
CA TYR A 15 8.42 18.52 -11.27
C TYR A 15 7.57 19.65 -11.83
N VAL A 16 6.62 19.32 -12.72
CA VAL A 16 5.66 20.28 -13.28
C VAL A 16 4.70 20.80 -12.20
N ASP A 17 4.44 20.00 -11.17
CA ASP A 17 3.59 20.34 -10.04
C ASP A 17 4.29 21.12 -8.93
N GLY A 18 5.62 21.09 -8.87
CA GLY A 18 6.41 21.75 -7.82
C GLY A 18 6.48 20.93 -6.53
N GLU A 19 6.18 19.63 -6.60
CA GLU A 19 6.10 18.70 -5.48
C GLU A 19 7.36 17.83 -5.34
N LEU A 20 8.46 18.27 -5.94
CA LEU A 20 9.75 17.58 -5.93
C LEU A 20 10.66 18.12 -4.82
N ASP A 21 11.42 17.22 -4.18
CA ASP A 21 12.46 17.63 -3.23
C ASP A 21 13.65 18.28 -3.95
N ALA A 22 14.49 19.00 -3.20
CA ALA A 22 15.59 19.80 -3.76
C ALA A 22 16.66 18.98 -4.49
N ASP A 23 16.90 17.72 -4.13
CA ASP A 23 17.93 16.89 -4.76
C ASP A 23 17.40 16.26 -6.06
N SER A 24 16.16 15.82 -6.05
CA SER A 24 15.48 15.29 -7.22
C SER A 24 15.18 16.39 -8.25
N GLU A 25 14.82 17.62 -7.81
CA GLU A 25 14.67 18.78 -8.69
C GLU A 25 15.98 19.12 -9.44
N ARG A 26 17.12 19.14 -8.72
CA ARG A 26 18.45 19.35 -9.32
C ARG A 26 18.80 18.28 -10.35
N SER A 27 18.36 17.05 -10.13
CA SER A 27 18.59 15.94 -11.05
C SER A 27 17.80 16.11 -12.34
N VAL A 28 16.53 16.51 -12.26
CA VAL A 28 15.69 16.85 -13.42
C VAL A 28 16.29 18.03 -14.19
N LEU A 29 16.71 19.10 -13.49
CA LEU A 29 17.33 20.27 -14.12
C LEU A 29 18.63 19.93 -14.87
N ARG A 30 19.47 19.06 -14.30
CA ARG A 30 20.69 18.59 -14.96
C ARG A 30 20.36 17.75 -16.20
N ALA A 31 19.42 16.82 -16.09
CA ALA A 31 18.97 15.99 -17.21
C ALA A 31 18.37 16.85 -18.34
N MET A 32 17.59 17.88 -18.01
CA MET A 32 17.05 18.83 -18.99
C MET A 32 18.14 19.65 -19.70
N ASN A 33 19.28 19.90 -19.06
CA ASN A 33 20.39 20.59 -19.71
C ASN A 33 21.08 19.70 -20.77
N GLU A 34 21.10 18.39 -20.53
CA GLU A 34 21.77 17.40 -21.37
C GLU A 34 20.86 16.85 -22.50
N ASP A 35 19.54 16.73 -22.26
CA ASP A 35 18.59 16.10 -23.19
C ASP A 35 17.51 17.08 -23.71
N SER A 36 17.51 17.32 -25.03
CA SER A 36 16.51 18.17 -25.67
C SER A 36 15.10 17.57 -25.67
N ARG A 37 14.97 16.24 -25.74
CA ARG A 37 13.65 15.56 -25.75
C ARG A 37 12.97 15.71 -24.40
N LEU A 38 13.74 15.60 -23.31
CA LEU A 38 13.24 15.81 -21.96
C LEU A 38 12.72 17.25 -21.76
N ARG A 39 13.43 18.25 -22.30
CA ARG A 39 12.94 19.65 -22.28
C ARG A 39 11.63 19.82 -23.02
N GLU A 40 11.51 19.25 -24.22
CA GLU A 40 10.29 19.33 -25.02
C GLU A 40 9.09 18.71 -24.29
N GLU A 41 9.31 17.59 -23.61
CA GLU A 41 8.31 16.90 -22.80
C GLU A 41 7.85 17.71 -21.59
N VAL A 42 8.77 18.25 -20.80
CA VAL A 42 8.44 19.13 -19.67
C VAL A 42 7.66 20.36 -20.15
N CYS A 43 8.07 20.96 -21.27
CA CYS A 43 7.35 22.08 -21.89
C CYS A 43 5.92 21.70 -22.31
N ARG A 44 5.72 20.50 -22.86
CA ARG A 44 4.40 19.96 -23.21
C ARG A 44 3.52 19.77 -21.96
N LEU A 45 4.07 19.21 -20.88
CA LEU A 45 3.35 19.01 -19.62
C LEU A 45 2.93 20.34 -18.98
N ARG A 46 3.84 21.32 -18.91
CA ARG A 46 3.53 22.67 -18.40
C ARG A 46 2.40 23.33 -19.19
N ARG A 47 2.46 23.26 -20.53
CA ARG A 47 1.41 23.81 -21.39
C ARG A 47 0.04 23.16 -21.15
N ALA A 48 -0.01 21.84 -20.97
CA ALA A 48 -1.25 21.14 -20.67
C ALA A 48 -1.84 21.59 -19.32
N LYS A 49 -0.99 21.75 -18.30
CA LYS A 49 -1.39 22.29 -16.99
C LYS A 49 -1.91 23.72 -17.10
N ASP A 50 -1.24 24.58 -17.86
CA ASP A 50 -1.67 25.96 -18.08
C ASP A 50 -3.02 26.04 -18.78
N TRP A 51 -3.27 25.18 -19.78
CA TRP A 51 -4.58 25.07 -20.44
C TRP A 51 -5.69 24.62 -19.50
N MET A 52 -5.44 23.60 -18.67
CA MET A 52 -6.41 23.15 -17.66
C MET A 52 -6.74 24.26 -16.67
N ARG A 53 -5.71 24.96 -16.16
CA ARG A 53 -5.88 26.08 -15.24
C ARG A 53 -6.64 27.24 -15.88
N SER A 54 -6.43 27.49 -17.17
CA SER A 54 -7.18 28.51 -17.90
C SER A 54 -8.65 28.12 -18.13
N GLY A 55 -8.95 26.84 -18.33
CA GLY A 55 -10.32 26.37 -18.59
C GLY A 55 -11.16 26.20 -17.33
N PHE A 56 -10.52 25.90 -16.20
CA PHE A 56 -11.19 25.53 -14.95
C PHE A 56 -10.75 26.35 -13.74
N GLY A 57 -9.99 27.44 -13.93
CA GLY A 57 -9.43 28.25 -12.84
C GLY A 57 -10.47 28.88 -11.91
N ASP A 58 -11.66 29.18 -12.46
CA ASP A 58 -12.78 29.79 -11.73
C ASP A 58 -13.92 28.80 -11.45
N ALA A 59 -13.68 27.50 -11.61
CA ALA A 59 -14.68 26.48 -11.35
C ALA A 59 -14.90 26.33 -9.84
N GLU A 60 -15.94 26.95 -9.31
CA GLU A 60 -16.35 26.72 -7.93
C GLU A 60 -16.95 25.32 -7.76
N PRO A 61 -16.59 24.58 -6.69
CA PRO A 61 -17.28 23.35 -6.33
C PRO A 61 -18.78 23.64 -6.17
N ARG A 62 -19.64 22.89 -6.86
CA ARG A 62 -21.09 23.01 -6.67
C ARG A 62 -21.43 22.69 -5.22
N GLU A 63 -21.77 23.71 -4.44
CA GLU A 63 -22.44 23.52 -3.16
C GLU A 63 -23.80 22.88 -3.42
N GLN A 64 -23.95 21.62 -2.98
CA GLN A 64 -25.26 20.97 -2.98
C GLN A 64 -26.04 21.52 -1.78
N PRO A 65 -27.20 22.19 -1.98
CA PRO A 65 -27.94 22.73 -0.86
C PRO A 65 -28.49 21.58 -0.02
N LEU A 66 -28.14 21.57 1.27
CA LEU A 66 -28.77 20.70 2.26
C LEU A 66 -30.29 21.01 2.30
N PRO A 67 -31.16 19.99 2.40
CA PRO A 67 -32.60 20.18 2.40
C PRO A 67 -33.04 21.04 3.59
N ARG A 68 -33.74 22.14 3.32
CA ARG A 68 -34.31 23.01 4.35
C ARG A 68 -35.46 22.30 5.07
N ALA A 69 -35.32 22.08 6.38
CA ALA A 69 -36.38 21.61 7.25
C ALA A 69 -37.40 22.73 7.53
N GLY A 70 -38.29 22.99 6.58
CA GLY A 70 -39.41 23.91 6.74
C GLY A 70 -40.68 23.17 7.17
N GLY A 71 -41.11 23.37 8.42
CA GLY A 71 -42.52 23.19 8.80
C GLY A 71 -42.85 22.16 9.88
N LEU A 72 -42.22 22.21 11.07
CA LEU A 72 -42.63 21.36 12.21
C LEU A 72 -43.38 22.11 13.33
N ARG A 73 -43.99 23.27 13.07
CA ARG A 73 -44.66 24.09 14.10
C ARG A 73 -46.15 23.79 14.33
N ARG A 74 -46.71 22.70 13.79
CA ARG A 74 -48.16 22.41 13.95
C ARG A 74 -48.52 21.03 14.54
N TRP A 75 -47.54 20.20 14.90
CA TRP A 75 -47.78 18.77 15.21
C TRP A 75 -47.16 18.35 16.55
N ALA A 76 -47.08 19.28 17.51
CA ALA A 76 -46.38 19.09 18.78
C ALA A 76 -46.92 17.97 19.71
N PRO A 77 -48.22 17.64 19.79
CA PRO A 77 -48.66 16.64 20.77
C PRO A 77 -48.58 15.19 20.30
N LEU A 78 -48.29 14.90 19.02
CA LEU A 78 -48.10 13.52 18.52
C LEU A 78 -46.63 13.06 18.50
N ALA A 79 -45.68 13.97 18.79
CA ALA A 79 -44.25 13.69 18.64
C ALA A 79 -43.61 12.95 19.84
N PHE A 80 -44.26 12.91 21.00
CA PHE A 80 -43.70 12.28 22.22
C PHE A 80 -43.79 10.75 22.24
N ALA A 81 -44.79 10.15 21.59
CA ALA A 81 -44.93 8.69 21.53
C ALA A 81 -44.02 8.05 20.47
N ALA A 82 -43.82 8.72 19.33
CA ALA A 82 -42.97 8.22 18.25
C ALA A 82 -41.46 8.34 18.58
N SER A 83 -41.07 9.30 19.42
CA SER A 83 -39.68 9.50 19.83
C SER A 83 -39.16 8.40 20.76
N LEU A 84 -40.00 7.81 21.63
CA LEU A 84 -39.60 6.67 22.46
C LEU A 84 -39.41 5.38 21.64
N ALA A 85 -40.26 5.16 20.63
CA ALA A 85 -40.12 4.03 19.70
C ALA A 85 -38.89 4.19 18.79
N ALA A 86 -38.61 5.42 18.31
CA ALA A 86 -37.42 5.71 17.52
C ALA A 86 -36.12 5.62 18.34
N LEU A 87 -36.15 5.89 19.65
CA LEU A 87 -35.00 5.70 20.55
C LEU A 87 -34.70 4.22 20.82
N LEU A 88 -35.73 3.35 20.84
CA LEU A 88 -35.52 1.91 20.99
C LEU A 88 -35.03 1.25 19.68
N VAL A 89 -35.58 1.66 18.53
CA VAL A 89 -35.12 1.16 17.22
C VAL A 89 -33.77 1.77 16.83
N GLY A 90 -33.55 3.06 17.10
CA GLY A 90 -32.29 3.76 16.86
C GLY A 90 -31.20 3.45 17.90
N GLY A 91 -31.57 3.11 19.14
CA GLY A 91 -30.62 2.65 20.16
C GLY A 91 -30.11 1.24 19.86
N ALA A 92 -30.99 0.32 19.46
CA ALA A 92 -30.57 -1.00 18.99
C ALA A 92 -29.78 -0.92 17.68
N GLY A 93 -30.24 -0.11 16.72
CA GLY A 93 -29.55 0.15 15.45
C GLY A 93 -28.24 0.90 15.60
N GLY A 94 -28.10 1.77 16.60
CA GLY A 94 -26.89 2.53 16.92
C GLY A 94 -25.84 1.70 17.65
N LEU A 95 -26.25 0.81 18.55
CA LEU A 95 -25.31 -0.14 19.18
C LEU A 95 -24.82 -1.19 18.18
N LEU A 96 -25.71 -1.68 17.31
CA LEU A 96 -25.32 -2.51 16.17
C LEU A 96 -24.43 -1.72 15.21
N GLY A 97 -24.81 -0.50 14.83
CA GLY A 97 -24.08 0.39 13.92
C GLY A 97 -22.69 0.78 14.41
N TYR A 98 -22.50 1.01 15.71
CA TYR A 98 -21.19 1.30 16.30
C TYR A 98 -20.27 0.07 16.27
N ASN A 99 -20.82 -1.13 16.48
CA ASN A 99 -20.07 -2.38 16.27
C ASN A 99 -19.75 -2.61 14.77
N PHE A 100 -20.64 -2.24 13.85
CA PHE A 100 -20.43 -2.32 12.39
C PHE A 100 -19.43 -1.30 11.84
N ALA A 101 -19.31 -0.11 12.43
CA ALA A 101 -18.38 0.92 11.98
C ALA A 101 -16.92 0.59 12.33
N GLU A 102 -16.68 -0.05 13.48
CA GLU A 102 -15.37 -0.56 13.88
C GLU A 102 -14.99 -1.86 13.13
N HIS A 103 -15.96 -2.69 12.71
CA HIS A 103 -15.70 -4.01 12.09
C HIS A 103 -15.91 -4.09 10.58
N GLY A 104 -16.44 -3.05 9.92
CA GLY A 104 -16.69 -3.03 8.48
C GLY A 104 -17.79 -4.01 8.03
N PHE A 105 -18.74 -3.52 7.24
CA PHE A 105 -19.69 -4.39 6.54
C PHE A 105 -18.96 -5.08 5.38
N HIS A 106 -18.43 -6.28 5.62
CA HIS A 106 -18.21 -7.25 4.56
C HIS A 106 -19.58 -7.79 4.14
N ALA A 107 -20.19 -7.15 3.14
CA ALA A 107 -21.19 -7.83 2.32
C ALA A 107 -20.55 -9.17 1.90
N GLY A 108 -21.15 -10.29 2.29
CA GLY A 108 -20.67 -11.63 2.02
C GLY A 108 -20.74 -11.98 0.53
N VAL A 109 -20.03 -11.24 -0.32
CA VAL A 109 -19.25 -11.91 -1.34
C VAL A 109 -18.17 -12.61 -0.54
N ALA A 110 -18.22 -13.94 -0.44
CA ALA A 110 -17.10 -14.70 0.06
C ALA A 110 -15.87 -14.20 -0.71
N ARG A 111 -15.07 -13.35 -0.07
CA ARG A 111 -13.88 -12.78 -0.67
C ARG A 111 -12.97 -13.99 -0.77
N GLN A 112 -12.96 -14.61 -1.95
CA GLN A 112 -12.08 -15.74 -2.16
C GLN A 112 -10.68 -15.19 -1.94
N ASP A 113 -9.99 -15.75 -0.95
CA ASP A 113 -8.63 -15.40 -0.68
C ASP A 113 -7.84 -15.60 -1.98
N PRO A 114 -7.02 -14.62 -2.40
CA PRO A 114 -6.31 -14.75 -3.65
C PRO A 114 -5.44 -16.00 -3.62
N THR A 115 -5.50 -16.80 -4.68
CA THR A 115 -4.76 -18.07 -4.76
C THR A 115 -3.24 -17.83 -4.73
N ARG A 116 -2.77 -16.63 -5.06
CA ARG A 116 -1.34 -16.28 -5.05
C ARG A 116 -1.17 -14.85 -4.56
N VAL A 117 -0.41 -14.66 -3.50
CA VAL A 117 -0.25 -13.37 -2.82
C VAL A 117 1.23 -13.05 -2.63
N LEU A 118 1.61 -11.86 -3.08
CA LEU A 118 2.94 -11.28 -2.86
C LEU A 118 2.82 -10.16 -1.83
N LEU A 119 3.48 -10.33 -0.69
CA LEU A 119 3.54 -9.38 0.41
C LEU A 119 4.88 -8.65 0.35
N HIS A 120 4.86 -7.32 0.39
CA HIS A 120 6.07 -6.50 0.30
C HIS A 120 6.34 -5.72 1.58
N LEU A 121 7.60 -5.82 2.05
CA LEU A 121 8.11 -5.23 3.28
C LEU A 121 9.39 -4.42 3.00
N ASP A 122 9.37 -3.12 3.29
CA ASP A 122 10.46 -2.18 3.03
C ASP A 122 11.09 -1.56 4.28
N GLU A 123 10.42 -1.67 5.44
CA GLU A 123 10.84 -1.05 6.69
C GLU A 123 11.29 -2.07 7.75
N SER A 124 12.29 -1.70 8.57
CA SER A 124 12.78 -2.48 9.71
C SER A 124 12.04 -2.11 11.00
N ARG A 125 10.74 -2.39 11.03
CA ARG A 125 9.86 -2.11 12.18
C ARG A 125 9.27 -3.42 12.73
N PRO A 126 9.50 -3.77 14.02
CA PRO A 126 9.01 -5.03 14.59
C PRO A 126 7.50 -5.27 14.43
N GLU A 127 6.69 -4.22 14.49
CA GLU A 127 5.25 -4.25 14.28
C GLU A 127 4.89 -4.63 12.84
N LYS A 128 5.62 -4.11 11.83
CA LYS A 128 5.40 -4.46 10.42
C LYS A 128 5.87 -5.88 10.11
N PHE A 129 6.94 -6.31 10.77
CA PHE A 129 7.40 -7.70 10.73
C PHE A 129 6.34 -8.65 11.28
N ALA A 130 5.77 -8.33 12.46
CA ALA A 130 4.69 -9.11 13.04
C ALA A 130 3.46 -9.14 12.10
N ALA A 131 3.04 -7.97 11.59
CA ALA A 131 1.88 -7.84 10.72
C ALA A 131 2.00 -8.70 9.44
N VAL A 132 3.16 -8.68 8.77
CA VAL A 132 3.36 -9.47 7.55
C VAL A 132 3.39 -10.97 7.82
N LEU A 133 4.05 -11.40 8.91
CA LEU A 133 4.10 -12.82 9.30
C LEU A 133 2.72 -13.33 9.72
N ASP A 134 2.00 -12.54 10.52
CA ASP A 134 0.63 -12.84 10.96
C ASP A 134 -0.33 -12.96 9.78
N TYR A 135 -0.23 -12.04 8.82
CA TYR A 135 -1.07 -12.08 7.64
C TYR A 135 -0.75 -13.30 6.76
N ALA A 136 0.53 -13.56 6.51
CA ALA A 136 0.97 -14.74 5.75
C ALA A 136 0.48 -16.03 6.40
N GLU A 137 0.68 -16.18 7.71
CA GLU A 137 0.27 -17.38 8.46
C GLU A 137 -1.25 -17.57 8.42
N ARG A 138 -2.04 -16.53 8.70
CA ARG A 138 -3.51 -16.61 8.61
C ARG A 138 -3.98 -17.01 7.21
N LEU A 139 -3.38 -16.44 6.18
CA LEU A 139 -3.73 -16.74 4.79
C LEU A 139 -3.42 -18.21 4.45
N LEU A 140 -2.27 -18.72 4.89
CA LEU A 140 -1.85 -20.11 4.70
C LEU A 140 -2.74 -21.09 5.50
N GLU A 141 -3.10 -20.74 6.74
CA GLU A 141 -3.91 -21.59 7.62
C GLU A 141 -5.36 -21.73 7.15
N ARG A 142 -5.97 -20.63 6.69
CA ARG A 142 -7.35 -20.64 6.18
C ARG A 142 -7.49 -21.39 4.86
N ASN A 143 -6.39 -21.53 4.11
CA ASN A 143 -6.40 -22.03 2.74
C ASN A 143 -5.53 -23.29 2.54
N ARG A 144 -5.36 -24.11 3.59
CA ARG A 144 -4.54 -25.34 3.55
C ARG A 144 -4.89 -26.26 2.39
N ASP A 145 -6.18 -26.37 2.06
CA ASP A 145 -6.69 -27.25 1.01
C ASP A 145 -6.91 -26.54 -0.35
N ALA A 146 -6.81 -25.21 -0.37
CA ALA A 146 -7.13 -24.38 -1.54
C ALA A 146 -5.90 -24.03 -2.41
N GLY A 147 -4.71 -24.51 -2.04
CA GLY A 147 -3.50 -24.35 -2.84
C GLY A 147 -2.98 -22.92 -2.91
N VAL A 148 -3.28 -22.08 -1.92
CA VAL A 148 -2.80 -20.70 -1.85
C VAL A 148 -1.27 -20.68 -1.81
N GLN A 149 -0.66 -19.76 -2.55
CA GLN A 149 0.79 -19.52 -2.54
C GLN A 149 1.06 -18.13 -1.97
N VAL A 150 1.97 -18.05 -1.02
CA VAL A 150 2.36 -16.79 -0.39
C VAL A 150 3.84 -16.56 -0.62
N GLU A 151 4.19 -15.35 -1.01
CA GLU A 151 5.56 -14.90 -1.09
C GLU A 151 5.72 -13.62 -0.30
N VAL A 152 6.73 -13.56 0.55
CA VAL A 152 7.08 -12.38 1.33
C VAL A 152 8.40 -11.85 0.79
N ILE A 153 8.36 -10.67 0.20
CA ILE A 153 9.52 -10.00 -0.35
C ILE A 153 9.94 -8.83 0.52
N ALA A 154 11.22 -8.80 0.88
CA ALA A 154 11.81 -7.75 1.68
C ALA A 154 12.88 -6.99 0.91
N ASN A 155 12.82 -5.67 0.93
CA ASN A 155 13.84 -4.77 0.38
C ASN A 155 14.25 -3.71 1.42
N ALA A 156 15.16 -2.81 1.05
CA ALA A 156 15.64 -1.72 1.89
C ALA A 156 15.98 -2.19 3.32
N ALA A 157 15.34 -1.64 4.35
CA ALA A 157 15.56 -2.02 5.74
C ALA A 157 14.76 -3.27 6.14
N GLY A 158 13.67 -3.57 5.43
CA GLY A 158 12.82 -4.74 5.67
C GLY A 158 13.57 -6.09 5.58
N ILE A 159 14.73 -6.15 4.91
CA ILE A 159 15.54 -7.38 4.84
C ILE A 159 16.01 -7.87 6.22
N ASP A 160 15.99 -7.01 7.24
CA ASP A 160 16.34 -7.39 8.60
C ASP A 160 15.43 -8.48 9.16
N LEU A 161 14.18 -8.61 8.67
CA LEU A 161 13.29 -9.74 9.00
C LEU A 161 13.92 -11.10 8.66
N MET A 162 14.74 -11.15 7.60
CA MET A 162 15.28 -12.39 7.02
C MET A 162 16.75 -12.62 7.38
N ARG A 163 17.36 -11.76 8.20
CA ARG A 163 18.78 -11.81 8.57
C ARG A 163 19.00 -12.46 9.92
N VAL A 164 19.96 -13.37 9.99
CA VAL A 164 20.39 -14.02 11.24
C VAL A 164 20.94 -12.98 12.20
N GLY A 165 20.49 -13.02 13.46
CA GLY A 165 20.93 -12.11 14.52
C GLY A 165 20.44 -10.66 14.41
N ALA A 166 19.74 -10.28 13.34
CA ALA A 166 19.10 -8.96 13.19
C ALA A 166 17.57 -9.03 13.34
N SER A 167 16.96 -10.15 12.91
CA SER A 167 15.52 -10.35 13.00
C SER A 167 15.08 -10.68 14.44
N PRO A 168 14.15 -9.93 15.05
CA PRO A 168 13.51 -10.36 16.30
C PRO A 168 12.56 -11.56 16.10
N PHE A 169 12.31 -11.96 14.85
CA PHE A 169 11.40 -13.05 14.47
C PHE A 169 12.12 -14.21 13.77
N GLU A 170 13.44 -14.34 13.93
CA GLU A 170 14.24 -15.37 13.25
C GLU A 170 13.65 -16.78 13.41
N GLN A 171 13.34 -17.18 14.63
CA GLN A 171 12.75 -18.49 14.92
C GLN A 171 11.42 -18.70 14.19
N ARG A 172 10.57 -17.66 14.16
CA ARG A 172 9.27 -17.72 13.49
C ARG A 172 9.42 -17.86 11.98
N VAL A 173 10.35 -17.15 11.36
CA VAL A 173 10.65 -17.28 9.92
C VAL A 173 11.14 -18.70 9.60
N ARG A 174 12.01 -19.28 10.42
CA ARG A 174 12.49 -20.67 10.28
C ARG A 174 11.34 -21.67 10.36
N GLU A 175 10.49 -21.55 11.39
CA GLU A 175 9.35 -22.42 11.62
C GLU A 175 8.33 -22.34 10.48
N MET A 176 7.99 -21.12 10.04
CA MET A 176 7.06 -20.93 8.93
C MET A 176 7.62 -21.50 7.62
N SER A 177 8.91 -21.31 7.34
CA SER A 177 9.58 -21.86 6.15
C SER A 177 9.60 -23.39 6.14
N ALA A 178 9.78 -24.02 7.31
CA ALA A 178 9.75 -25.48 7.44
C ALA A 178 8.31 -26.03 7.37
N ARG A 179 7.34 -25.31 7.93
CA ARG A 179 5.94 -25.75 8.04
C ARG A 179 5.17 -25.61 6.73
N TYR A 180 5.41 -24.54 5.98
CA TYR A 180 4.61 -24.17 4.80
C TYR A 180 5.41 -24.28 3.51
N ARG A 181 5.20 -25.36 2.74
CA ARG A 181 5.85 -25.55 1.42
C ARG A 181 5.39 -24.55 0.35
N ASN A 182 4.26 -23.90 0.59
CA ASN A 182 3.63 -22.89 -0.26
C ASN A 182 3.93 -21.46 0.21
N LEU A 183 4.94 -21.28 1.07
CA LEU A 183 5.47 -20.00 1.51
C LEU A 183 6.93 -19.85 1.03
N GLN A 184 7.27 -18.68 0.50
CA GLN A 184 8.64 -18.33 0.15
C GLN A 184 9.00 -16.94 0.70
N PHE A 185 10.13 -16.84 1.38
CA PHE A 185 10.74 -15.57 1.74
C PHE A 185 11.80 -15.19 0.70
N VAL A 186 11.80 -13.93 0.27
CA VAL A 186 12.73 -13.39 -0.75
C VAL A 186 13.37 -12.10 -0.23
N ALA A 187 14.68 -12.13 -0.02
CA ALA A 187 15.49 -10.97 0.33
C ALA A 187 16.01 -10.30 -0.95
N CYS A 188 15.81 -8.99 -1.09
CA CYS A 188 16.25 -8.24 -2.26
C CYS A 188 17.78 -8.26 -2.41
N ALA A 189 18.28 -8.74 -3.54
CA ALA A 189 19.70 -8.77 -3.86
C ALA A 189 20.38 -7.38 -3.76
N ASN A 190 19.70 -6.31 -4.19
CA ASN A 190 20.21 -4.94 -4.09
C ASN A 190 20.41 -4.52 -2.64
N ALA A 191 19.47 -4.85 -1.76
CA ALA A 191 19.54 -4.49 -0.35
C ALA A 191 20.70 -5.23 0.35
N LEU A 192 20.93 -6.49 0.01
CA LEU A 192 22.11 -7.24 0.49
C LEU A 192 23.42 -6.66 -0.03
N ARG A 193 23.48 -6.26 -1.31
CA ARG A 193 24.66 -5.56 -1.86
C ARG A 193 24.93 -4.24 -1.12
N ASN A 194 23.88 -3.49 -0.80
CA ASN A 194 24.01 -2.24 -0.06
C ASN A 194 24.53 -2.46 1.37
N LEU A 195 24.15 -3.55 2.04
CA LEU A 195 24.73 -3.91 3.34
C LEU A 195 26.22 -4.25 3.23
N ARG A 196 26.61 -5.06 2.24
CA ARG A 196 28.01 -5.41 2.00
C ARG A 196 28.87 -4.19 1.70
N ALA A 197 28.36 -3.26 0.90
CA ALA A 197 29.03 -1.99 0.60
C ALA A 197 29.25 -1.11 1.85
N ARG A 198 28.46 -1.32 2.91
CA ARG A 198 28.60 -0.65 4.22
C ARG A 198 29.48 -1.45 5.20
N GLY A 199 30.12 -2.52 4.75
CA GLY A 199 30.98 -3.38 5.58
C GLY A 199 30.21 -4.36 6.47
N VAL A 200 28.92 -4.57 6.21
CA VAL A 200 28.11 -5.57 6.91
C VAL A 200 27.98 -6.78 6.01
N GLU A 201 28.48 -7.94 6.44
CA GLU A 201 28.23 -9.21 5.75
C GLU A 201 26.93 -9.84 6.26
N PRO A 202 25.83 -9.83 5.48
CA PRO A 202 24.56 -10.36 5.93
C PRO A 202 24.53 -11.88 5.80
N GLU A 203 24.28 -12.56 6.91
CA GLU A 203 23.84 -13.96 6.93
C GLU A 203 22.32 -14.02 6.87
N LEU A 204 21.77 -14.85 6.00
CA LEU A 204 20.33 -15.04 5.83
C LEU A 204 19.86 -16.31 6.53
N ILE A 205 18.62 -16.25 7.01
CA ILE A 205 17.93 -17.42 7.54
C ILE A 205 17.79 -18.47 6.43
N ASP A 206 17.87 -19.76 6.79
CA ASP A 206 17.75 -20.86 5.83
C ASP A 206 16.44 -20.77 5.03
N HIS A 207 16.49 -21.22 3.77
CA HIS A 207 15.37 -21.23 2.82
C HIS A 207 14.87 -19.85 2.34
N VAL A 208 15.56 -18.75 2.70
CA VAL A 208 15.36 -17.43 2.10
C VAL A 208 16.06 -17.34 0.74
N LYS A 209 15.34 -16.92 -0.31
CA LYS A 209 15.92 -16.64 -1.63
C LYS A 209 16.52 -15.24 -1.69
N SER A 210 17.58 -15.06 -2.47
CA SER A 210 18.32 -13.78 -2.53
C SER A 210 18.94 -13.44 -3.89
N ASP A 211 18.53 -14.15 -4.94
CA ASP A 211 19.08 -14.06 -6.30
C ASP A 211 18.40 -13.00 -7.18
N THR A 212 17.33 -12.37 -6.70
CA THR A 212 16.52 -11.41 -7.46
C THR A 212 16.40 -10.05 -6.77
N THR A 213 16.13 -9.00 -7.54
CA THR A 213 15.76 -7.70 -6.96
C THR A 213 14.28 -7.67 -6.61
N ALA A 214 13.90 -6.83 -5.64
CA ALA A 214 12.50 -6.75 -5.23
C ALA A 214 11.57 -6.32 -6.38
N ILE A 215 12.00 -5.33 -7.16
CA ILE A 215 11.20 -4.83 -8.28
C ILE A 215 11.04 -5.90 -9.36
N ASP A 216 12.13 -6.60 -9.73
CA ASP A 216 12.05 -7.66 -10.75
C ASP A 216 11.11 -8.78 -10.31
N GLU A 217 11.18 -9.18 -9.06
CA GLU A 217 10.31 -10.21 -8.50
C GLU A 217 8.85 -9.75 -8.43
N ILE A 218 8.59 -8.52 -7.97
CA ILE A 218 7.25 -7.93 -7.94
C ILE A 218 6.64 -7.90 -9.34
N VAL A 219 7.37 -7.37 -10.33
CA VAL A 219 6.89 -7.30 -11.72
C VAL A 219 6.64 -8.70 -12.28
N ARG A 220 7.54 -9.66 -12.02
CA ARG A 220 7.39 -11.05 -12.47
C ARG A 220 6.13 -11.70 -11.89
N ARG A 221 5.87 -11.51 -10.60
CA ARG A 221 4.70 -12.08 -9.89
C ARG A 221 3.40 -11.44 -10.35
N ILE A 222 3.36 -10.11 -10.49
CA ILE A 222 2.18 -9.40 -11.01
C ILE A 222 1.82 -9.91 -12.41
N ARG A 223 2.81 -10.05 -13.32
CA ARG A 223 2.60 -10.61 -14.66
C ARG A 223 2.10 -12.07 -14.62
N ALA A 224 2.48 -12.82 -13.60
CA ALA A 224 2.01 -14.19 -13.36
C ALA A 224 0.64 -14.26 -12.64
N GLY A 225 -0.07 -13.13 -12.50
CA GLY A 225 -1.40 -13.04 -11.90
C GLY A 225 -1.40 -13.05 -10.37
N TRP A 226 -0.27 -12.75 -9.72
CA TRP A 226 -0.22 -12.65 -8.26
C TRP A 226 -0.87 -11.36 -7.78
N THR A 227 -1.54 -11.45 -6.63
CA THR A 227 -2.08 -10.29 -5.94
C THR A 227 -0.98 -9.65 -5.08
N TYR A 228 -0.58 -8.44 -5.43
CA TYR A 228 0.40 -7.66 -4.65
C TYR A 228 -0.28 -6.91 -3.49
N ARG A 229 0.37 -6.90 -2.32
CA ARG A 229 0.00 -6.10 -1.13
C ARG A 229 1.24 -5.55 -0.47
N LYS A 230 1.25 -4.26 -0.16
CA LYS A 230 2.27 -3.68 0.72
C LYS A 230 1.88 -3.94 2.18
N VAL A 231 2.87 -4.10 3.05
CA VAL A 231 2.63 -4.30 4.49
C VAL A 231 1.75 -3.19 5.08
N ASP A 232 1.89 -1.94 4.61
CA ASP A 232 1.12 -0.77 5.04
C ASP A 232 -0.39 -0.90 4.81
N ASP A 233 -0.77 -1.72 3.82
CA ASP A 233 -2.17 -1.94 3.45
C ASP A 233 -2.78 -3.13 4.20
N LEU A 234 -2.01 -3.79 5.08
CA LEU A 234 -2.48 -4.96 5.83
C LEU A 234 -3.23 -4.52 7.10
N PRO A 235 -4.32 -5.23 7.47
CA PRO A 235 -5.04 -4.93 8.70
C PRO A 235 -4.15 -5.15 9.93
N GLY A 236 -3.95 -4.08 10.71
CA GLY A 236 -3.12 -4.07 11.92
C GLY A 236 -1.64 -3.75 11.72
N ALA A 237 -1.25 -3.23 10.55
CA ALA A 237 0.10 -2.72 10.26
C ALA A 237 0.34 -1.28 10.75
#